data_AF-A0AA51P270-F1
#
_entry.id   AF-A0AA51P270-F1
#
_cell.length_a   1.000
_cell.length_b   1.000
_cell.length_c   1.000
_cell.angle_alpha   90.00
_cell.angle_beta   90.00
_cell.angle_gamma   90.00
#
_symmetry.space_group_name_H-M   'P 1'
#
loop_
_entity.id
_entity.type
_entity.pdbx_description
1 polymer ?
#
loop_
_entity_poly.entity_id
_entity_poly.type
_entity_poly.pdbx_seq_one_letter_code
_entity_poly.pdbx_strand_id
1 'polypeptide(L)'
;PLYTIHLASVETSAKPPLTMETEKYKNAYFRVTRGDYSPLLSLVNENLSKAIEYAANDNEKNMLKHYINSFREGDLEEHKEGSRYWIKDKGPIIET
;
A
#
# COMPACT_ATOMS: atom_id res chain seq x y z
N PRO A 1 -4.69 22.95 -17.81
CA PRO A 1 -3.92 21.68 -17.95
C PRO A 1 -4.58 20.58 -17.11
N LEU A 2 -4.38 19.30 -17.48
CA LEU A 2 -4.79 18.15 -16.68
C LEU A 2 -3.57 17.53 -16.01
N TYR A 3 -3.60 17.43 -14.68
CA TYR A 3 -2.60 16.74 -13.88
C TYR A 3 -3.18 15.40 -13.40
N THR A 4 -2.40 14.34 -13.51
CA THR A 4 -2.75 13.01 -12.98
C THR A 4 -1.82 12.69 -11.83
N ILE A 5 -2.39 12.46 -10.64
CA ILE A 5 -1.68 11.90 -9.50
C ILE A 5 -1.88 10.39 -9.58
N HIS A 6 -0.80 9.64 -9.77
CA HIS A 6 -0.86 8.19 -9.98
C HIS A 6 -0.29 7.48 -8.75
N LEU A 7 -1.14 6.79 -8.00
CA LEU A 7 -0.76 6.05 -6.81
C LEU A 7 -0.13 4.71 -7.21
N ALA A 8 0.93 4.32 -6.49
CA ALA A 8 1.55 3.01 -6.63
C ALA A 8 0.66 1.94 -5.97
N SER A 9 0.24 0.95 -6.75
CA SER A 9 -0.61 -0.14 -6.26
C SER A 9 -0.63 -1.31 -7.24
N VAL A 10 -0.96 -2.50 -6.74
CA VAL A 10 -1.29 -3.65 -7.61
C VAL A 10 -2.59 -3.40 -8.35
N GLU A 11 -3.63 -3.00 -7.63
CA GLU A 11 -4.95 -2.74 -8.21
C GLU A 11 -4.92 -1.50 -9.10
N THR A 12 -5.69 -1.53 -10.19
CA THR A 12 -5.71 -0.46 -11.21
C THR A 12 -7.07 0.22 -11.35
N SER A 13 -8.12 -0.43 -10.84
CA SER A 13 -9.51 0.06 -10.88
C SER A 13 -9.71 1.28 -9.98
N ALA A 14 -10.70 2.12 -10.27
CA ALA A 14 -11.07 3.21 -9.38
C ALA A 14 -11.53 2.68 -8.01
N LYS A 15 -11.08 3.32 -6.93
CA LYS A 15 -11.47 3.03 -5.54
C LYS A 15 -11.52 4.32 -4.72
N PRO A 16 -12.65 5.04 -4.71
CA PRO A 16 -12.84 6.15 -3.77
C PRO A 16 -12.80 5.66 -2.31
N PRO A 17 -12.25 6.45 -1.36
CA PRO A 17 -11.73 7.80 -1.54
C PRO A 17 -10.26 7.87 -2.00
N LEU A 18 -9.59 6.74 -2.25
CA LEU A 18 -8.17 6.73 -2.68
C LEU A 18 -8.00 7.34 -4.07
N THR A 19 -8.90 7.00 -5.00
CA THR A 19 -8.95 7.60 -6.33
C THR A 19 -10.03 8.66 -6.42
N MET A 20 -9.84 9.62 -7.32
CA MET A 20 -10.73 10.75 -7.51
C MET A 20 -10.89 10.98 -9.01
N GLU A 21 -12.14 11.10 -9.44
CA GLU A 21 -12.46 11.55 -10.80
C GLU A 21 -11.93 12.96 -11.06
N THR A 22 -12.03 13.41 -12.31
CA THR A 22 -11.48 14.73 -12.67
C THR A 22 -12.22 15.85 -11.94
N GLU A 23 -11.48 16.59 -11.10
CA GLU A 23 -11.96 17.75 -10.36
C GLU A 23 -11.23 19.02 -10.81
N LYS A 24 -11.94 20.14 -10.86
CA LYS A 24 -11.36 21.45 -11.17
C LYS A 24 -10.88 22.12 -9.89
N TYR A 25 -9.59 22.42 -9.82
CA TYR A 25 -8.99 23.22 -8.75
C TYR A 25 -8.24 24.40 -9.33
N LYS A 26 -8.70 25.62 -9.00
CA LYS A 26 -8.24 26.87 -9.62
C LYS A 26 -8.35 26.80 -11.15
N ASN A 27 -7.25 27.05 -11.86
CA ASN A 27 -7.17 27.07 -13.32
C ASN A 27 -6.64 25.74 -13.92
N ALA A 28 -6.72 24.64 -13.17
CA ALA A 28 -6.27 23.32 -13.60
C ALA A 28 -7.26 22.22 -13.21
N TYR A 29 -7.14 21.09 -13.90
CA TYR A 29 -7.91 19.88 -13.61
C TYR A 29 -6.97 18.84 -12.99
N PHE A 30 -7.45 18.14 -11.98
CA PHE A 30 -6.73 17.08 -11.28
C PHE A 30 -7.57 15.82 -11.27
N ARG A 31 -6.91 14.67 -11.39
CA ARG A 31 -7.51 13.37 -11.09
C ARG A 31 -6.51 12.54 -10.31
N VAL A 32 -7.01 11.63 -9.49
CA VAL A 32 -6.19 10.66 -8.75
C VAL A 32 -6.54 9.27 -9.27
N THR A 33 -5.56 8.57 -9.81
CA THR A 33 -5.67 7.19 -10.28
C THR A 33 -4.71 6.29 -9.50
N ARG A 34 -4.78 4.98 -9.70
CA ARG A 34 -3.88 4.02 -9.06
C ARG A 34 -3.42 2.95 -10.05
N GLY A 35 -2.39 2.19 -9.70
CA GLY A 35 -1.83 1.12 -10.53
C GLY A 35 -0.37 1.31 -10.92
N ASP A 36 0.32 2.33 -10.39
CA ASP A 36 1.73 2.53 -10.72
C ASP A 36 2.55 1.34 -10.22
N TYR A 37 3.49 0.86 -11.04
CA TYR A 37 4.31 -0.33 -10.78
C TYR A 37 3.54 -1.63 -10.48
N SER A 38 2.26 -1.74 -10.89
CA SER A 38 1.38 -2.88 -10.56
C SER A 38 2.03 -4.27 -10.73
N PRO A 39 2.73 -4.60 -11.84
CA PRO A 39 3.37 -5.91 -11.98
C PRO A 39 4.47 -6.17 -10.94
N LEU A 40 5.24 -5.15 -10.56
CA LEU A 40 6.31 -5.27 -9.57
C LEU A 40 5.73 -5.40 -8.15
N LEU A 41 4.74 -4.58 -7.81
CA LEU A 41 4.07 -4.66 -6.52
C LEU A 41 3.29 -5.96 -6.34
N SER A 42 2.83 -6.59 -7.43
CA SER A 42 2.23 -7.91 -7.38
C SER A 42 3.21 -8.97 -6.89
N LEU A 43 4.46 -8.92 -7.39
CA LEU A 43 5.54 -9.81 -6.92
C LEU A 43 5.92 -9.53 -5.46
N VAL A 44 5.94 -8.26 -5.05
CA VAL A 44 6.17 -7.88 -3.65
C VAL A 44 5.10 -8.49 -2.76
N ASN A 45 3.82 -8.30 -3.10
CA ASN A 45 2.70 -8.85 -2.34
C ASN A 45 2.70 -10.38 -2.26
N GLU A 46 3.07 -11.06 -3.35
CA GLU A 46 3.19 -12.51 -3.37
C GLU A 46 4.25 -12.99 -2.35
N ASN A 47 5.43 -12.37 -2.35
CA ASN A 47 6.51 -12.76 -1.44
C ASN A 47 6.22 -12.39 0.01
N LEU A 48 5.60 -11.23 0.28
CA LEU A 48 5.16 -10.86 1.63
C LEU A 48 4.08 -11.82 2.14
N SER A 49 3.18 -12.29 1.27
CA SER A 49 2.16 -13.27 1.63
C SER A 49 2.79 -14.60 2.07
N LYS A 50 3.83 -15.06 1.38
CA LYS A 50 4.61 -16.24 1.76
C LYS A 50 5.37 -16.02 3.08
N ALA A 51 5.92 -14.83 3.30
CA ALA A 51 6.65 -14.50 4.53
C ALA A 51 5.77 -14.60 5.80
N ILE A 52 4.46 -14.36 5.70
CA ILE A 52 3.53 -14.48 6.83
C ILE A 52 3.56 -15.88 7.48
N GLU A 53 3.79 -16.93 6.69
CA GLU A 53 3.84 -18.31 7.20
C GLU A 53 5.03 -18.55 8.15
N TYR A 54 6.07 -17.73 8.03
CA TYR A 54 7.33 -17.82 8.79
C TYR A 54 7.47 -16.73 9.85
N ALA A 55 6.48 -15.85 9.99
CA ALA A 55 6.49 -14.78 10.98
C ALA A 55 6.54 -15.34 12.41
N ALA A 56 7.47 -14.83 13.21
CA ALA A 56 7.77 -15.34 14.55
C ALA A 56 6.69 -14.99 15.58
N ASN A 57 5.91 -13.93 15.34
CA ASN A 57 4.85 -13.48 16.24
C ASN A 57 3.71 -12.75 15.51
N ASP A 58 2.66 -12.40 16.25
CA ASP A 58 1.48 -11.76 15.68
C ASP A 58 1.72 -10.30 15.24
N ASN A 59 2.69 -9.59 15.81
CA ASN A 59 3.03 -8.24 15.34
C ASN A 59 3.60 -8.30 13.93
N GLU A 60 4.55 -9.19 13.66
CA GLU A 60 5.10 -9.42 12.32
C GLU A 60 4.00 -9.83 11.32
N LYS A 61 3.12 -10.76 11.70
CA LYS A 61 1.99 -11.18 10.84
C LYS A 61 1.08 -10.01 10.50
N ASN A 62 0.73 -9.19 11.47
CA ASN A 62 -0.18 -8.05 11.26
C ASN A 62 0.50 -6.93 10.48
N MET A 63 1.78 -6.66 10.74
CA MET A 63 2.61 -5.76 9.95
C MET A 63 2.58 -6.14 8.47
N LEU A 64 2.92 -7.41 8.15
CA LEU A 64 2.95 -7.92 6.78
C LEU A 64 1.58 -7.84 6.10
N LYS A 65 0.49 -8.20 6.79
CA LYS A 65 -0.88 -8.09 6.26
C LYS A 65 -1.22 -6.65 5.85
N HIS A 66 -0.87 -5.69 6.70
CA HIS A 66 -1.12 -4.28 6.42
C HIS A 66 -0.23 -3.75 5.28
N TYR A 67 1.05 -4.16 5.19
CA TYR A 67 1.90 -3.80 4.05
C TYR A 67 1.39 -4.38 2.74
N ILE A 68 0.94 -5.64 2.73
CA ILE A 68 0.30 -6.26 1.56
C ILE A 68 -0.92 -5.46 1.13
N ASN A 69 -1.79 -5.07 2.07
CA ASN A 69 -2.96 -4.25 1.75
C ASN A 69 -2.56 -2.87 1.21
N SER A 70 -1.55 -2.21 1.80
CA SER A 70 -1.05 -0.93 1.32
C SER A 70 -0.56 -1.02 -0.12
N PHE A 71 0.32 -1.97 -0.42
CA PHE A 71 0.85 -2.17 -1.77
C PHE A 71 -0.21 -2.70 -2.75
N ARG A 72 -1.21 -3.46 -2.27
CA ARG A 72 -2.32 -3.90 -3.13
C ARG A 72 -3.17 -2.71 -3.56
N GLU A 73 -3.57 -1.88 -2.60
CA GLU A 73 -4.62 -0.88 -2.78
C GLU A 73 -4.10 0.52 -3.12
N GLY A 74 -2.85 0.82 -2.79
CA GLY A 74 -2.27 2.17 -2.81
C GLY A 74 -2.66 2.99 -1.59
N ASP A 75 -2.88 2.35 -0.44
CA ASP A 75 -3.40 2.99 0.78
C ASP A 75 -2.28 3.29 1.79
N LEU A 76 -2.06 4.58 2.06
CA LEU A 76 -1.03 5.03 3.01
C LEU A 76 -1.42 4.75 4.46
N GLU A 77 -2.71 4.73 4.80
CA GLU A 77 -3.14 4.44 6.17
C GLU A 77 -2.87 2.98 6.52
N GLU A 78 -3.07 2.04 5.59
CA GLU A 78 -2.64 0.65 5.75
C GLU A 78 -1.12 0.55 6.00
N HIS A 79 -0.30 1.33 5.28
CA HIS A 79 1.15 1.34 5.54
C HIS A 79 1.48 1.83 6.95
N LYS A 80 0.80 2.89 7.41
CA LYS A 80 0.98 3.42 8.77
C LYS A 80 0.55 2.40 9.82
N GLU A 81 -0.56 1.71 9.62
CA GLU A 81 -1.00 0.66 10.54
C GLU A 81 0.00 -0.51 10.59
N GLY A 82 0.52 -0.95 9.44
CA GLY A 82 1.61 -1.94 9.41
C GLY A 82 2.83 -1.47 10.20
N SER A 83 3.19 -0.20 10.03
CA SER A 83 4.29 0.43 10.77
C SER A 83 4.02 0.51 12.27
N ARG A 84 2.76 0.63 12.72
CA ARG A 84 2.41 0.56 14.15
C ARG A 84 2.61 -0.83 14.75
N TYR A 85 2.40 -1.88 13.98
CA TYR A 85 2.73 -3.24 14.43
C TYR A 85 4.24 -3.46 14.44
N TRP A 86 4.94 -3.00 13.41
CA TRP A 86 6.40 -3.05 13.35
C TRP A 86 7.06 -2.42 14.58
N ILE A 87 6.68 -1.19 14.94
CA ILE A 87 7.28 -0.54 16.13
C ILE A 87 6.94 -1.24 17.45
N LYS A 88 5.90 -2.08 17.52
CA LYS A 88 5.53 -2.86 18.71
C LYS A 88 6.30 -4.18 18.79
N ASP A 89 6.87 -4.64 17.68
CA ASP A 89 7.74 -5.81 17.67
C ASP A 89 9.12 -5.44 18.19
N LYS A 90 9.50 -5.97 19.36
CA LYS A 90 10.70 -5.53 20.07
C LYS A 90 11.72 -6.66 20.15
N GLY A 91 12.91 -6.39 19.63
CA GLY A 91 14.03 -7.34 19.60
C GLY A 91 13.77 -8.58 18.74
N PRO A 92 13.22 -8.44 17.51
CA PRO A 92 13.08 -9.59 16.63
C PRO A 92 14.47 -10.16 16.27
N ILE A 93 14.52 -11.46 16.02
CA ILE A 93 15.77 -12.12 15.58
C ILE A 93 16.12 -11.69 14.15
N ILE A 94 15.11 -11.48 13.31
CA ILE A 94 15.22 -11.02 11.92
C ILE A 94 14.44 -9.70 11.81
N GLU A 95 15.11 -8.61 11.45
CA GLU A 95 14.54 -7.26 11.28
C GLU A 95 14.56 -6.83 9.80
N THR A 96 13.65 -5.95 9.38
CA THR A 96 13.50 -5.49 7.99
C THR A 96 13.07 -4.04 7.85
#